data_AF-A0A815PIT3-F1
#
_entry.id   AF-A0A815PIT3-F1
#
_cell.length_a   1.000
_cell.length_b   1.000
_cell.length_c   1.000
_cell.angle_alpha   90.00
_cell.angle_beta   90.00
_cell.angle_gamma   90.00
#
_symmetry.space_group_name_H-M   'P 1'
#
loop_
_entity.id
_entity.type
_entity.pdbx_description
1 polymer ?
#
loop_
_entity_poly.entity_id
_entity_poly.type
_entity_poly.pdbx_seq_one_letter_code
_entity_poly.pdbx_strand_id
1 'polypeptide(L)'
;MSVARRYHTASTLTNGYVLVVGGFAGANSLNSTELYNPSTGTWTTTGSMSIARGYATASTLANGLVLVAGGANETGYLNSAELYNPLTGTWTTTGSMSITRYQHTTSTLTNGSVLVAGGSNSAYLNSAELYDPSTGTWTITGSMNTARMYHTASTLANGSVLVAGGYNGVTYVNSAELYNPSTGAWTTTGSMSVTRMNHGASTLANGYVLVIGGVSTNVVNRNSTELFLSGACGTFVLRVFFAGGKGLNGNPEQTFLSISFTI
;
A
#
# COMPACT_ATOMS: atom_id res chain seq x y z
N MET A 1 -3.70 21.19 7.25
CA MET A 1 -3.17 20.93 5.91
C MET A 1 -3.35 22.20 5.10
N SER A 2 -2.33 22.69 4.40
CA SER A 2 -2.35 23.98 3.69
C SER A 2 -2.86 23.87 2.24
N VAL A 3 -2.77 22.68 1.63
CA VAL A 3 -3.28 22.43 0.27
C VAL A 3 -4.16 21.18 0.25
N ALA A 4 -5.38 21.30 -0.27
CA ALA A 4 -6.24 20.16 -0.54
C ALA A 4 -5.62 19.27 -1.64
N ARG A 5 -5.47 17.99 -1.35
CA ARG A 5 -4.74 17.04 -2.21
C ARG A 5 -5.41 15.67 -2.26
N ARG A 6 -5.39 15.03 -3.42
CA ARG A 6 -5.80 13.62 -3.62
C ARG A 6 -4.64 12.80 -4.15
N TYR A 7 -4.69 11.48 -3.95
CA TYR A 7 -3.64 10.54 -4.40
C TYR A 7 -2.23 10.91 -3.92
N HIS A 8 -2.16 11.58 -2.78
CA HIS A 8 -0.92 11.76 -2.03
C HIS A 8 -0.53 10.42 -1.39
N THR A 9 0.71 10.34 -0.94
CA THR A 9 1.15 9.24 -0.08
C THR A 9 1.48 9.78 1.30
N ALA A 10 1.44 8.91 2.30
CA ALA A 10 1.75 9.26 3.67
C ALA A 10 2.63 8.19 4.31
N SER A 11 3.57 8.61 5.15
CA SER A 11 4.38 7.70 5.96
C SER A 11 4.52 8.21 7.38
N THR A 12 4.49 7.29 8.34
CA THR A 12 4.82 7.61 9.73
C THR A 12 6.33 7.71 9.89
N LEU A 13 6.76 8.78 10.56
CA LEU A 13 8.13 9.05 10.90
C LEU A 13 8.46 8.48 12.28
N THR A 14 9.75 8.26 12.55
CA THR A 14 10.23 7.73 13.84
C THR A 14 9.91 8.63 15.03
N ASN A 15 9.73 9.93 14.79
CA ASN A 15 9.31 10.91 15.81
C ASN A 15 7.78 10.97 16.01
N GLY A 16 7.01 10.07 15.38
CA GLY A 16 5.55 10.00 15.50
C GLY A 16 4.77 10.97 14.61
N TYR A 17 5.45 11.82 13.83
CA TYR A 17 4.80 12.68 12.86
C TYR A 17 4.38 11.87 11.62
N VAL A 18 3.39 12.37 10.89
CA VAL A 18 3.00 11.81 9.59
C VAL A 18 3.48 12.75 8.50
N LEU A 19 4.37 12.26 7.64
CA LEU A 19 4.76 12.96 6.43
C LEU A 19 3.70 12.70 5.35
N VAL A 20 3.17 13.76 4.76
CA VAL A 20 2.25 13.71 3.62
C VAL A 20 2.93 14.32 2.40
N VAL A 21 3.01 13.54 1.32
CA VAL A 21 3.85 13.85 0.16
C VAL A 21 3.04 13.89 -1.12
N GLY A 22 3.20 14.97 -1.87
CA GLY A 22 2.71 15.10 -3.24
C GLY A 22 1.20 14.96 -3.37
N GLY A 23 0.78 14.24 -4.41
CA GLY A 23 -0.63 14.13 -4.83
C GLY A 23 -1.00 15.19 -5.87
N PHE A 24 -2.30 15.40 -6.05
CA PHE A 24 -2.85 16.37 -7.00
C PHE A 24 -3.76 17.37 -6.30
N ALA A 25 -3.59 18.66 -6.63
CA ALA A 25 -4.55 19.73 -6.39
C ALA A 25 -5.33 20.01 -7.69
N GLY A 26 -6.52 19.44 -7.81
CA GLY A 26 -7.27 19.43 -9.07
C GLY A 26 -6.56 18.61 -10.14
N ALA A 27 -6.11 19.29 -11.20
CA ALA A 27 -5.31 18.71 -12.29
C ALA A 27 -3.79 18.86 -12.07
N ASN A 28 -3.36 19.68 -11.12
CA ASN A 28 -1.96 19.99 -10.90
C ASN A 28 -1.32 19.01 -9.90
N SER A 29 -0.18 18.45 -10.27
CA SER A 29 0.67 17.58 -9.47
C SER A 29 1.42 18.43 -8.45
N LEU A 30 1.51 17.93 -7.23
CA LEU A 30 2.19 18.59 -6.13
C LEU A 30 3.56 17.95 -5.90
N ASN A 31 4.57 18.78 -5.70
CA ASN A 31 5.84 18.39 -5.09
C ASN A 31 5.92 18.79 -3.60
N SER A 32 4.92 19.53 -3.12
CA SER A 32 4.86 20.02 -1.75
C SER A 32 4.63 18.88 -0.76
N THR A 33 5.24 19.03 0.43
CA THR A 33 5.09 18.07 1.51
C THR A 33 4.77 18.78 2.81
N GLU A 34 3.98 18.10 3.64
CA GLU A 34 3.51 18.62 4.90
C GLU A 34 3.68 17.56 5.99
N LEU A 35 3.98 18.01 7.20
CA LEU A 35 4.08 17.20 8.39
C LEU A 35 2.82 17.42 9.24
N TYR A 36 2.19 16.32 9.64
CA TYR A 36 1.13 16.32 10.65
C TYR A 36 1.70 15.84 11.98
N ASN A 37 1.44 16.60 13.05
CA ASN A 37 1.71 16.16 14.42
C ASN A 37 0.40 15.64 15.04
N PRO A 38 0.24 14.32 15.24
CA PRO A 38 -0.97 13.77 15.84
C PRO A 38 -1.22 14.20 17.28
N SER A 39 -0.16 14.54 18.03
CA SER A 39 -0.29 14.93 19.45
C SER A 39 -0.90 16.32 19.63
N THR A 40 -0.72 17.21 18.65
CA THR A 40 -1.21 18.61 18.69
C THR A 40 -2.29 18.88 17.64
N GLY A 41 -2.50 17.97 16.68
CA GLY A 41 -3.41 18.18 15.55
C GLY A 41 -2.92 19.23 14.54
N THR A 42 -1.66 19.65 14.63
CA THR A 42 -1.13 20.76 13.80
C THR A 42 -0.43 20.27 12.55
N TRP A 43 -0.46 21.10 11.51
CA TRP A 43 0.24 20.87 10.25
C TRP A 43 1.38 21.88 10.06
N THR A 44 2.49 21.43 9.50
CA THR A 44 3.65 22.29 9.19
C THR A 44 4.23 21.93 7.82
N THR A 45 4.53 22.93 7.00
CA THR A 45 5.19 22.72 5.72
C THR A 45 6.67 22.37 5.93
N THR A 46 7.22 21.48 5.11
CA THR A 46 8.65 21.12 5.11
C THR A 46 9.21 21.19 3.68
N GLY A 47 10.43 20.73 3.44
CA GLY A 47 11.04 20.74 2.12
C GLY A 47 10.18 20.05 1.07
N SER A 48 10.34 20.43 -0.19
CA SER A 48 9.56 19.87 -1.31
C SER A 48 10.42 18.95 -2.16
N MET A 49 9.78 17.95 -2.78
CA MET A 49 10.43 17.10 -3.79
C MET A 49 10.88 17.95 -4.98
N SER A 50 11.89 17.47 -5.70
CA SER A 50 12.31 18.05 -6.98
C SER A 50 11.29 17.76 -8.09
N ILE A 51 10.62 16.61 -8.04
CA ILE A 51 9.62 16.19 -9.04
C ILE A 51 8.25 16.06 -8.37
N ALA A 52 7.27 16.79 -8.91
CA ALA A 52 5.87 16.65 -8.52
C ALA A 52 5.34 15.27 -8.93
N ARG A 53 4.57 14.63 -8.06
CA ARG A 53 4.06 13.28 -8.27
C ARG A 53 2.81 13.02 -7.43
N GLY A 54 1.82 12.35 -8.02
CA GLY A 54 0.75 11.65 -7.30
C GLY A 54 0.77 10.15 -7.59
N TYR A 55 -0.01 9.37 -6.85
CA TYR A 55 -0.01 7.90 -6.91
C TYR A 55 1.35 7.21 -6.67
N ALA A 56 2.29 7.95 -6.07
CA ALA A 56 3.55 7.43 -5.59
C ALA A 56 3.35 6.66 -4.27
N THR A 57 4.36 5.92 -3.84
CA THR A 57 4.40 5.25 -2.54
C THR A 57 5.51 5.84 -1.66
N ALA A 58 5.26 5.94 -0.36
CA ALA A 58 6.27 6.30 0.64
C ALA A 58 6.61 5.09 1.52
N SER A 59 7.90 4.86 1.78
CA SER A 59 8.39 3.80 2.69
C SER A 59 9.42 4.38 3.66
N THR A 60 9.16 4.29 4.96
CA THR A 60 10.15 4.62 5.98
C THR A 60 11.23 3.53 6.02
N LEU A 61 12.48 3.94 5.87
CA LEU A 61 13.66 3.08 5.84
C LEU A 61 14.23 2.91 7.26
N ALA A 62 15.06 1.86 7.45
CA ALA A 62 15.68 1.58 8.74
C ALA A 62 16.58 2.72 9.26
N ASN A 63 17.16 3.51 8.36
CA ASN A 63 17.96 4.69 8.69
C ASN A 63 17.12 5.94 9.00
N GLY A 64 15.79 5.83 9.02
CA GLY A 64 14.86 6.93 9.31
C GLY A 64 14.53 7.83 8.12
N LEU A 65 15.18 7.66 6.96
CA LEU A 65 14.78 8.37 5.75
C LEU A 65 13.45 7.81 5.21
N VAL A 66 12.73 8.61 4.42
CA VAL A 66 11.53 8.15 3.71
C VAL A 66 11.82 8.11 2.22
N LEU A 67 11.74 6.91 1.63
CA LEU A 67 11.78 6.71 0.19
C LEU A 67 10.42 7.02 -0.42
N VAL A 68 10.38 7.92 -1.40
CA VAL A 68 9.20 8.14 -2.24
C VAL A 68 9.52 7.76 -3.68
N ALA A 69 8.75 6.83 -4.23
CA ALA A 69 9.06 6.20 -5.51
C ALA A 69 7.88 6.23 -6.50
N GLY A 70 8.22 6.42 -7.78
CA GLY A 70 7.30 6.34 -8.90
C GLY A 70 6.16 7.36 -8.84
N GLY A 71 4.98 6.93 -9.27
CA GLY A 71 3.80 7.78 -9.41
C GLY A 71 3.65 8.33 -10.83
N ALA A 72 2.86 9.38 -10.96
CA ALA A 72 2.61 10.06 -12.22
C ALA A 72 2.46 11.57 -12.01
N ASN A 73 2.71 12.32 -13.06
CA ASN A 73 2.41 13.75 -13.16
C ASN A 73 1.89 14.09 -14.57
N GLU A 74 1.82 15.38 -14.91
CA GLU A 74 1.31 15.86 -16.21
C GLU A 74 2.13 15.37 -17.40
N THR A 75 3.39 15.03 -17.19
CA THR A 75 4.32 14.61 -18.24
C THR A 75 4.32 13.10 -18.46
N GLY A 76 3.78 12.32 -17.53
CA GLY A 76 3.64 10.86 -17.64
C GLY A 76 3.93 10.10 -16.36
N TYR A 77 4.22 8.80 -16.51
CA TYR A 77 4.55 7.90 -15.41
C TYR A 77 6.01 8.04 -15.01
N LEU A 78 6.29 7.97 -13.72
CA LEU A 78 7.61 8.18 -13.16
C LEU A 78 8.25 6.86 -12.75
N ASN A 79 9.55 6.75 -12.98
CA ASN A 79 10.43 5.72 -12.40
C ASN A 79 11.39 6.31 -11.35
N SER A 80 11.45 7.64 -11.24
CA SER A 80 12.33 8.34 -10.31
C SER A 80 11.91 8.12 -8.86
N ALA A 81 12.89 8.20 -7.96
CA ALA A 81 12.69 8.16 -6.53
C ALA A 81 13.51 9.23 -5.81
N GLU A 82 13.01 9.65 -4.66
CA GLU A 82 13.63 10.69 -3.82
C GLU A 82 13.55 10.27 -2.35
N LEU A 83 14.55 10.67 -1.57
CA LEU A 83 14.65 10.43 -0.13
C LEU A 83 14.37 11.72 0.63
N TYR A 84 13.47 11.65 1.61
CA TYR A 84 13.26 12.71 2.59
C TYR A 84 14.04 12.42 3.86
N ASN A 85 14.80 13.41 4.32
CA ASN A 85 15.44 13.38 5.62
C ASN A 85 14.57 14.14 6.65
N PRO A 86 13.92 13.46 7.60
CA PRO A 86 13.05 14.11 8.58
C PRO A 86 13.80 14.96 9.61
N LEU A 87 15.12 14.78 9.77
CA LEU A 87 15.92 15.58 10.71
C LEU A 87 16.22 16.97 10.15
N THR A 88 16.43 17.07 8.83
CA THR A 88 16.80 18.32 8.15
C THR A 88 15.64 18.91 7.35
N GLY A 89 14.59 18.13 7.10
CA GLY A 89 13.47 18.52 6.24
C GLY A 89 13.87 18.62 4.76
N THR A 90 14.98 18.00 4.33
CA THR A 90 15.50 18.11 2.96
C THR A 90 15.20 16.88 2.12
N TRP A 91 15.11 17.09 0.80
CA TRP A 91 14.96 16.02 -0.19
C TRP A 91 16.26 15.78 -0.95
N THR A 92 16.51 14.55 -1.35
CA THR A 92 17.65 14.17 -2.19
C THR A 92 17.22 13.13 -3.21
N THR A 93 17.63 13.28 -4.46
CA THR A 93 17.38 12.28 -5.50
C THR A 93 18.19 11.01 -5.22
N THR A 94 17.63 9.85 -5.58
CA THR A 94 18.35 8.55 -5.49
C THR A 94 18.23 7.80 -6.82
N GLY A 95 18.70 6.56 -6.89
CA GLY A 95 18.54 5.74 -8.08
C GLY A 95 17.08 5.61 -8.50
N SER A 96 16.87 5.31 -9.78
CA SER A 96 15.54 5.18 -10.38
C SER A 96 15.24 3.73 -10.74
N MET A 97 13.96 3.36 -10.67
CA MET A 97 13.48 2.07 -11.17
C MET A 97 13.77 1.94 -12.68
N SER A 98 13.88 0.70 -13.14
CA SER A 98 14.00 0.39 -14.56
C SER A 98 12.67 0.57 -15.30
N ILE A 99 11.56 0.41 -14.59
CA ILE A 99 10.20 0.47 -15.14
C ILE A 99 9.43 1.60 -14.45
N THR A 100 8.85 2.51 -15.24
CA THR A 100 7.93 3.53 -14.73
C THR A 100 6.67 2.87 -14.18
N ARG A 101 6.12 3.39 -13.08
CA ARG A 101 4.93 2.80 -12.46
C ARG A 101 4.18 3.79 -11.58
N TYR A 102 2.86 3.76 -11.63
CA TYR A 102 1.96 4.38 -10.65
C TYR A 102 0.99 3.35 -10.08
N GLN A 103 0.41 3.60 -8.90
CA GLN A 103 -0.54 2.69 -8.22
C GLN A 103 0.00 1.28 -7.98
N HIS A 104 1.32 1.20 -7.84
CA HIS A 104 2.06 0.06 -7.32
C HIS A 104 2.03 0.09 -5.79
N THR A 105 2.53 -0.97 -5.17
CA THR A 105 2.77 -1.01 -3.72
C THR A 105 4.26 -1.11 -3.43
N THR A 106 4.68 -0.59 -2.28
CA THR A 106 5.98 -0.87 -1.70
C THR A 106 5.88 -1.66 -0.40
N SER A 107 6.91 -2.44 -0.09
CA SER A 107 7.02 -3.19 1.15
C SER A 107 8.47 -3.22 1.62
N THR A 108 8.73 -2.70 2.81
CA THR A 108 10.05 -2.83 3.46
C THR A 108 10.24 -4.28 3.90
N LEU A 109 11.35 -4.86 3.48
CA LEU A 109 11.73 -6.25 3.75
C LEU A 109 12.58 -6.34 5.03
N THR A 110 12.71 -7.54 5.57
CA THR A 110 13.47 -7.79 6.81
C THR A 110 14.96 -7.47 6.70
N ASN A 111 15.52 -7.52 5.49
CA ASN A 111 16.90 -7.12 5.22
C ASN A 111 17.07 -5.59 5.01
N GLY A 112 15.99 -4.82 5.10
CA GLY A 112 15.99 -3.37 4.92
C GLY A 112 15.78 -2.89 3.49
N SER A 113 15.84 -3.77 2.48
CA SER A 113 15.49 -3.41 1.10
C SER A 113 14.00 -3.08 0.97
N VAL A 114 13.62 -2.33 -0.06
CA VAL A 114 12.21 -2.03 -0.36
C VAL A 114 11.81 -2.75 -1.65
N LEU A 115 10.84 -3.66 -1.55
CA LEU A 115 10.18 -4.24 -2.71
C LEU A 115 9.19 -3.25 -3.29
N VAL A 116 9.21 -3.05 -4.60
CA VAL A 116 8.14 -2.38 -5.35
C VAL A 116 7.50 -3.37 -6.30
N ALA A 117 6.17 -3.46 -6.33
CA ALA A 117 5.45 -4.48 -7.08
C ALA A 117 4.22 -3.94 -7.83
N GLY A 118 4.06 -4.41 -9.07
CA GLY A 118 2.91 -4.13 -9.92
C GLY A 118 2.74 -2.65 -10.27
N GLY A 119 1.47 -2.22 -10.35
CA GLY A 119 1.08 -0.90 -10.84
C GLY A 119 0.79 -0.90 -12.34
N SER A 120 0.87 0.28 -12.94
CA SER A 120 0.64 0.45 -14.37
C SER A 120 1.56 1.51 -14.99
N ASN A 121 1.77 1.43 -16.30
CA ASN A 121 2.45 2.44 -17.13
C ASN A 121 1.91 2.46 -18.58
N SER A 122 0.59 2.51 -18.72
CA SER A 122 -0.18 2.18 -19.94
C SER A 122 -0.34 0.67 -20.21
N ALA A 123 0.52 -0.17 -19.63
CA ALA A 123 0.25 -1.59 -19.43
C ALA A 123 0.05 -1.89 -17.95
N TYR A 124 -0.63 -2.99 -17.62
CA TYR A 124 -0.70 -3.50 -16.24
C TYR A 124 0.55 -4.30 -15.95
N LEU A 125 1.20 -4.03 -14.82
CA LEU A 125 2.49 -4.60 -14.50
C LEU A 125 2.36 -5.79 -13.55
N ASN A 126 3.09 -6.86 -13.85
CA ASN A 126 3.39 -7.94 -12.92
C ASN A 126 4.85 -7.89 -12.41
N SER A 127 5.67 -7.00 -12.98
CA SER A 127 7.08 -6.85 -12.61
C SER A 127 7.25 -6.26 -11.21
N ALA A 128 8.37 -6.64 -10.58
CA ALA A 128 8.80 -6.11 -9.30
C ALA A 128 10.29 -5.77 -9.33
N GLU A 129 10.67 -4.82 -8.47
CA GLU A 129 12.06 -4.38 -8.31
C GLU A 129 12.38 -4.21 -6.81
N LEU A 130 13.65 -4.30 -6.46
CA LEU A 130 14.17 -4.09 -5.11
C LEU A 130 15.01 -2.83 -5.10
N TYR A 131 14.75 -1.94 -4.13
CA TYR A 131 15.63 -0.84 -3.79
C TYR A 131 16.54 -1.24 -2.64
N ASP A 132 17.84 -1.01 -2.80
CA ASP A 132 18.83 -1.11 -1.74
C ASP A 132 19.15 0.29 -1.16
N PRO A 133 18.72 0.60 0.08
CA PRO A 133 19.02 1.88 0.72
C PRO A 133 20.50 2.18 0.93
N SER A 134 21.36 1.16 0.99
CA SER A 134 22.79 1.35 1.28
C SER A 134 23.55 1.89 0.07
N THR A 135 23.12 1.54 -1.13
CA THR A 135 23.73 1.95 -2.40
C THR A 135 22.86 2.92 -3.19
N GLY A 136 21.58 3.01 -2.85
CA GLY A 136 20.59 3.78 -3.62
C GLY A 136 20.25 3.16 -4.97
N THR A 137 20.53 1.87 -5.20
CA THR A 137 20.32 1.20 -6.48
C THR A 137 19.02 0.41 -6.52
N TRP A 138 18.42 0.30 -7.72
CA TRP A 138 17.30 -0.59 -7.99
C TRP A 138 17.74 -1.83 -8.76
N THR A 139 17.11 -2.97 -8.50
CA THR A 139 17.38 -4.23 -9.22
C THR A 139 16.07 -4.97 -9.50
N ILE A 140 15.90 -5.48 -10.72
CA ILE A 140 14.75 -6.30 -11.10
C ILE A 140 14.79 -7.62 -10.33
N THR A 141 13.63 -8.04 -9.79
CA THR A 141 13.45 -9.35 -9.15
C THR A 141 12.40 -10.17 -9.91
N GLY A 142 12.00 -11.33 -9.38
CA GLY A 142 10.94 -12.14 -9.98
C GLY A 142 9.63 -11.36 -10.13
N SER A 143 8.80 -11.81 -11.08
CA SER A 143 7.51 -11.19 -11.41
C SER A 143 6.35 -11.98 -10.82
N MET A 144 5.27 -11.27 -10.47
CA MET A 144 3.99 -11.89 -10.13
C MET A 144 3.44 -12.68 -11.32
N ASN A 145 2.62 -13.68 -11.02
CA ASN A 145 1.87 -14.46 -12.02
C ASN A 145 0.74 -13.62 -12.64
N THR A 146 0.14 -12.73 -11.84
CA THR A 146 -0.93 -11.84 -12.30
C THR A 146 -0.46 -10.38 -12.28
N ALA A 147 -0.56 -9.70 -13.42
CA ALA A 147 -0.40 -8.25 -13.48
C ALA A 147 -1.50 -7.55 -12.70
N ARG A 148 -1.17 -6.53 -11.90
CA ARG A 148 -2.16 -5.88 -11.02
C ARG A 148 -1.76 -4.46 -10.62
N MET A 149 -2.77 -3.59 -10.58
CA MET A 149 -2.75 -2.29 -9.90
C MET A 149 -3.87 -2.21 -8.87
N TYR A 150 -3.83 -1.23 -7.96
CA TYR A 150 -4.81 -1.08 -6.86
C TYR A 150 -4.92 -2.29 -5.92
N HIS A 151 -3.88 -3.11 -5.88
CA HIS A 151 -3.75 -4.21 -4.93
C HIS A 151 -3.14 -3.71 -3.62
N THR A 152 -3.19 -4.54 -2.58
CA THR A 152 -2.46 -4.28 -1.33
C THR A 152 -1.26 -5.20 -1.24
N ALA A 153 -0.21 -4.75 -0.55
CA ALA A 153 0.91 -5.57 -0.13
C ALA A 153 1.04 -5.54 1.40
N SER A 154 1.41 -6.67 1.99
CA SER A 154 1.56 -6.81 3.43
C SER A 154 2.77 -7.69 3.74
N THR A 155 3.78 -7.12 4.39
CA THR A 155 4.91 -7.89 4.92
C THR A 155 4.43 -8.76 6.09
N LEU A 156 4.72 -10.05 6.01
CA LEU A 156 4.35 -11.04 7.00
C LEU A 156 5.47 -11.25 8.02
N ALA A 157 5.15 -11.89 9.15
CA ALA A 157 6.11 -12.15 10.24
C ALA A 157 7.31 -13.00 9.81
N ASN A 158 7.14 -13.88 8.82
CA ASN A 158 8.22 -14.69 8.25
C ASN A 158 9.06 -13.93 7.20
N GLY A 159 8.77 -12.65 6.96
CA GLY A 159 9.46 -11.80 5.99
C GLY A 159 8.93 -11.88 4.55
N SER A 160 8.05 -12.83 4.22
CA SER A 160 7.39 -12.85 2.91
C SER A 160 6.45 -11.65 2.73
N VAL A 161 6.18 -11.28 1.48
CA VAL A 161 5.21 -10.21 1.16
C VAL A 161 3.98 -10.82 0.50
N LEU A 162 2.81 -10.67 1.13
CA LEU A 162 1.53 -11.04 0.56
C LEU A 162 1.00 -9.90 -0.29
N VAL A 163 0.74 -10.16 -1.57
CA VAL A 163 0.06 -9.25 -2.47
C VAL A 163 -1.33 -9.80 -2.80
N ALA A 164 -2.37 -9.00 -2.61
CA ALA A 164 -3.76 -9.44 -2.73
C ALA A 164 -4.62 -8.51 -3.58
N GLY A 165 -5.48 -9.12 -4.41
CA GLY A 165 -6.50 -8.41 -5.20
C GLY A 165 -5.93 -7.48 -6.26
N GLY A 166 -6.68 -6.42 -6.54
CA GLY A 166 -6.38 -5.41 -7.55
C GLY A 166 -7.17 -5.62 -8.85
N TYR A 167 -6.74 -4.91 -9.88
CA TYR A 167 -7.28 -4.98 -11.24
C TYR A 167 -6.16 -5.35 -12.22
N ASN A 168 -6.42 -6.35 -13.06
CA ASN A 168 -5.43 -6.90 -14.00
C ASN A 168 -5.57 -6.37 -15.44
N GLY A 169 -6.47 -5.41 -15.67
CA GLY A 169 -6.78 -4.88 -16.99
C GLY A 169 -7.96 -5.52 -17.70
N VAL A 170 -8.49 -6.61 -17.14
CA VAL A 170 -9.69 -7.29 -17.65
C VAL A 170 -10.76 -7.37 -16.57
N THR A 171 -10.38 -7.76 -15.36
CA THR A 171 -11.30 -7.95 -14.23
C THR A 171 -10.64 -7.58 -12.91
N TYR A 172 -11.46 -7.31 -11.89
CA TYR A 172 -10.98 -7.30 -10.51
C TYR A 172 -10.63 -8.72 -10.11
N VAL A 173 -9.51 -8.89 -9.43
CA VAL A 173 -9.04 -10.22 -9.03
C VAL A 173 -9.23 -10.42 -7.53
N ASN A 174 -9.47 -11.68 -7.14
CA ASN A 174 -9.47 -12.12 -5.75
C ASN A 174 -8.21 -12.93 -5.40
N SER A 175 -7.35 -13.21 -6.39
CA SER A 175 -6.12 -13.96 -6.21
C SER A 175 -5.12 -13.20 -5.36
N ALA A 176 -4.32 -13.96 -4.61
CA ALA A 176 -3.19 -13.44 -3.87
C ALA A 176 -1.92 -14.25 -4.17
N GLU A 177 -0.77 -13.61 -3.99
CA GLU A 177 0.53 -14.18 -4.26
C GLU A 177 1.51 -13.80 -3.15
N LEU A 178 2.45 -14.70 -2.85
CA LEU A 178 3.51 -14.52 -1.87
C LEU A 178 4.85 -14.34 -2.57
N TYR A 179 5.51 -13.23 -2.29
CA TYR A 179 6.92 -13.03 -2.63
C TYR A 179 7.81 -13.58 -1.53
N ASN A 180 8.82 -14.37 -1.93
CA ASN A 180 9.87 -14.85 -1.04
C ASN A 180 11.17 -14.04 -1.26
N PRO A 181 11.56 -13.16 -0.31
CA PRO A 181 12.76 -12.32 -0.44
C PRO A 181 14.08 -13.08 -0.61
N SER A 182 14.19 -14.32 -0.11
CA SER A 182 15.45 -15.06 -0.20
C SER A 182 15.71 -15.65 -1.57
N THR A 183 14.66 -15.80 -2.39
CA THR A 183 14.73 -16.42 -3.72
C THR A 183 14.29 -15.48 -4.83
N GLY A 184 13.60 -14.39 -4.50
CA GLY A 184 12.95 -13.51 -5.48
C GLY A 184 11.71 -14.14 -6.14
N ALA A 185 11.27 -15.32 -5.69
CA ALA A 185 10.18 -16.05 -6.32
C ALA A 185 8.80 -15.58 -5.85
N TRP A 186 7.82 -15.63 -6.76
CA TRP A 186 6.41 -15.43 -6.47
C TRP A 186 5.65 -16.76 -6.54
N THR A 187 4.80 -17.02 -5.56
CA THR A 187 3.97 -18.22 -5.50
C THR A 187 2.52 -17.84 -5.30
N THR A 188 1.60 -18.49 -6.01
CA THR A 188 0.17 -18.31 -5.75
C THR A 188 -0.19 -18.87 -4.38
N THR A 189 -1.11 -18.21 -3.68
CA THR A 189 -1.63 -18.67 -2.40
C THR A 189 -3.16 -18.64 -2.41
N GLY A 190 -3.79 -18.85 -1.26
CA GLY A 190 -5.23 -18.76 -1.12
C GLY A 190 -5.81 -17.44 -1.62
N SER A 191 -7.01 -17.48 -2.19
CA SER A 191 -7.72 -16.32 -2.74
C SER A 191 -8.75 -15.76 -1.75
N MET A 192 -9.05 -14.45 -1.87
CA MET A 192 -10.21 -13.84 -1.23
C MET A 192 -11.51 -14.47 -1.70
N SER A 193 -12.55 -14.36 -0.88
CA SER A 193 -13.87 -14.89 -1.24
C SER A 193 -14.56 -14.09 -2.34
N VAL A 194 -14.13 -12.83 -2.53
CA VAL A 194 -14.63 -11.92 -3.58
C VAL A 194 -13.49 -11.14 -4.20
N THR A 195 -13.71 -10.64 -5.41
CA THR A 195 -12.77 -9.75 -6.11
C THR A 195 -12.75 -8.38 -5.43
N ARG A 196 -11.56 -7.80 -5.27
CA ARG A 196 -11.41 -6.50 -4.58
C ARG A 196 -10.30 -5.68 -5.22
N MET A 197 -10.56 -4.41 -5.50
CA MET A 197 -9.53 -3.40 -5.73
C MET A 197 -9.74 -2.19 -4.80
N ASN A 198 -8.70 -1.39 -4.56
CA ASN A 198 -8.76 -0.23 -3.65
C ASN A 198 -9.26 -0.59 -2.24
N HIS A 199 -8.92 -1.79 -1.76
CA HIS A 199 -9.19 -2.21 -0.40
C HIS A 199 -8.04 -1.77 0.52
N GLY A 200 -8.33 -1.67 1.83
CA GLY A 200 -7.29 -1.56 2.84
C GLY A 200 -6.80 -2.94 3.25
N ALA A 201 -5.53 -3.04 3.64
CA ALA A 201 -4.98 -4.22 4.27
C ALA A 201 -4.15 -3.83 5.50
N SER A 202 -4.13 -4.68 6.52
CA SER A 202 -3.27 -4.50 7.69
C SER A 202 -2.83 -5.85 8.23
N THR A 203 -1.52 -6.01 8.41
CA THR A 203 -0.95 -7.16 9.12
C THR A 203 -1.28 -7.03 10.61
N LEU A 204 -1.81 -8.09 11.19
CA LEU A 204 -2.16 -8.20 12.61
C LEU A 204 -1.00 -8.82 13.40
N ALA A 205 -0.97 -8.59 14.71
CA ALA A 205 0.08 -9.10 15.59
C ALA A 205 0.22 -10.63 15.59
N ASN A 206 -0.86 -11.35 15.24
CA ASN A 206 -0.86 -12.81 15.11
C ASN A 206 -0.41 -13.31 13.72
N GLY A 207 0.08 -12.43 12.84
CA GLY A 207 0.58 -12.78 11.51
C GLY A 207 -0.48 -12.91 10.41
N TYR A 208 -1.75 -12.65 10.72
CA TYR A 208 -2.82 -12.60 9.73
C TYR A 208 -2.90 -11.25 9.03
N VAL A 209 -3.46 -11.22 7.84
CA VAL A 209 -3.69 -9.97 7.09
C VAL A 209 -5.18 -9.70 7.03
N LEU A 210 -5.60 -8.61 7.66
CA LEU A 210 -6.98 -8.13 7.60
C LEU A 210 -7.18 -7.31 6.34
N VAL A 211 -8.11 -7.72 5.47
CA VAL A 211 -8.49 -7.01 4.25
C VAL A 211 -9.88 -6.39 4.42
N ILE A 212 -9.99 -5.09 4.22
CA ILE A 212 -11.20 -4.31 4.52
C ILE A 212 -11.65 -3.54 3.28
N GLY A 213 -12.94 -3.62 2.95
CA GLY A 213 -13.58 -2.79 1.94
C GLY A 213 -13.13 -3.12 0.51
N GLY A 214 -13.04 -2.08 -0.32
CA GLY A 214 -12.74 -2.19 -1.75
C GLY A 214 -13.98 -2.36 -2.64
N VAL A 215 -13.73 -2.30 -3.95
CA VAL A 215 -14.76 -2.38 -4.99
C VAL A 215 -14.72 -3.76 -5.66
N SER A 216 -15.90 -4.32 -5.92
CA SER A 216 -16.11 -5.61 -6.62
C SER A 216 -17.13 -5.41 -7.75
N THR A 217 -17.06 -6.25 -8.79
CA THR A 217 -17.94 -6.15 -9.97
C THR A 217 -19.42 -6.44 -9.68
N ASN A 218 -19.75 -7.01 -8.51
CA ASN A 218 -21.11 -7.47 -8.20
C ASN A 218 -21.87 -6.70 -7.11
N VAL A 219 -21.32 -5.64 -6.47
CA VAL A 219 -22.11 -4.72 -5.59
C VAL A 219 -21.41 -3.35 -5.47
N VAL A 220 -22.21 -2.27 -5.47
CA VAL A 220 -21.82 -0.91 -5.05
C VAL A 220 -21.21 -0.96 -3.63
N ASN A 221 -19.97 -0.47 -3.45
CA ASN A 221 -19.25 -0.29 -2.16
C ASN A 221 -19.59 -1.28 -1.02
N ARG A 222 -18.72 -2.26 -0.74
CA ARG A 222 -18.94 -3.20 0.38
C ARG A 222 -18.29 -2.75 1.68
N ASN A 223 -19.09 -2.72 2.75
CA ASN A 223 -18.66 -2.75 4.16
C ASN A 223 -18.31 -4.17 4.62
N SER A 224 -17.51 -4.92 3.84
CA SER A 224 -17.13 -6.30 4.18
C SER A 224 -15.65 -6.42 4.47
N THR A 225 -15.33 -7.18 5.51
CA THR A 225 -13.97 -7.45 6.00
C THR A 225 -13.68 -8.94 5.87
N GLU A 226 -12.49 -9.28 5.36
CA GLU A 226 -11.98 -10.65 5.24
C GLU A 226 -10.63 -10.77 5.93
N LEU A 227 -10.34 -11.93 6.51
CA LEU A 227 -9.06 -12.23 7.16
C LEU A 227 -8.30 -13.27 6.34
N PHE A 228 -7.06 -12.97 5.98
CA PHE A 228 -6.12 -13.93 5.39
C PHE A 228 -5.30 -14.60 6.48
N LEU A 229 -5.39 -15.92 6.55
CA LEU A 229 -4.55 -16.74 7.41
C LEU A 229 -3.28 -17.13 6.65
N SER A 230 -2.11 -16.78 7.18
CA SER A 230 -0.83 -17.32 6.70
C SER A 230 -0.43 -18.48 7.62
N GLY A 231 -0.35 -19.71 7.10
CA GLY A 231 0.16 -20.84 7.90
C GLY A 231 -0.28 -22.27 7.55
N ALA A 232 -1.32 -22.50 6.76
CA ALA A 232 -1.69 -23.86 6.35
C ALA A 232 -2.38 -23.86 4.98
N CYS A 233 -2.29 -24.98 4.27
CA CYS A 233 -2.98 -25.24 3.02
C CYS A 233 -4.51 -25.08 3.23
N GLY A 234 -5.07 -23.91 2.93
CA GLY A 234 -6.50 -23.63 3.04
C GLY A 234 -6.81 -22.23 3.58
N THR A 235 -7.71 -21.53 2.89
CA THR A 235 -8.32 -20.28 3.36
C THR A 235 -9.46 -20.59 4.33
N PHE A 236 -9.38 -20.07 5.56
CA PHE A 236 -10.58 -19.90 6.38
C PHE A 236 -11.05 -18.46 6.22
N VAL A 237 -12.26 -18.30 5.67
CA VAL A 237 -12.89 -17.00 5.49
C VAL A 237 -13.66 -16.67 6.77
N LEU A 238 -13.11 -15.82 7.63
CA LEU A 238 -13.92 -15.17 8.67
C LEU A 238 -14.77 -14.09 8.01
N ARG A 239 -16.08 -14.34 7.89
CA ARG A 239 -17.05 -13.34 7.42
C ARG A 239 -17.52 -12.52 8.62
N VAL A 240 -17.05 -11.29 8.74
CA VAL A 240 -17.68 -10.31 9.65
C VAL A 240 -18.64 -9.47 8.82
N PHE A 241 -19.94 -9.68 9.00
CA PHE A 241 -20.98 -8.83 8.43
C PHE A 241 -21.30 -7.71 9.43
N PHE A 242 -21.16 -6.45 9.02
CA PHE A 242 -21.84 -5.35 9.68
C PHE A 242 -23.20 -5.16 8.99
N ALA A 243 -24.28 -5.59 9.63
CA ALA A 243 -25.62 -5.20 9.23
C ALA A 243 -25.87 -3.76 9.70
N GLY A 244 -25.48 -2.78 8.89
CA GLY A 244 -25.85 -1.39 9.10
C GLY A 244 -27.29 -1.14 8.63
N GLY A 245 -28.28 -1.34 9.51
CA GLY A 245 -29.67 -0.97 9.27
C GLY A 245 -30.35 -0.62 10.59
N LYS A 246 -30.81 0.63 10.74
CA LYS A 246 -31.62 1.05 11.89
C LYS A 246 -32.84 0.13 12.02
N GLY A 247 -33.01 -0.52 13.17
CA GLY A 247 -34.31 -1.09 13.53
C GLY A 247 -35.36 0.02 13.58
N LEU A 248 -36.58 -0.26 13.11
CA LEU A 248 -37.70 0.67 12.99
C LEU A 248 -38.15 1.31 14.32
N ASN A 249 -37.52 0.97 15.46
CA ASN A 249 -37.96 1.38 16.80
C ASN A 249 -36.91 2.19 17.60
N GLY A 250 -35.81 2.65 16.99
CA GLY A 250 -34.98 3.71 17.59
C GLY A 250 -34.20 3.39 18.87
N ASN A 251 -34.07 2.13 19.28
CA ASN A 251 -33.21 1.77 20.43
C ASN A 251 -31.78 1.39 19.98
N PRO A 252 -30.73 1.79 20.73
CA PRO A 252 -29.38 1.31 20.51
C PRO A 252 -29.25 -0.15 20.97
N GLU A 253 -29.02 -1.08 20.05
CA GLU A 253 -28.57 -2.43 20.42
C GLU A 253 -27.11 -2.35 20.87
N GLN A 254 -26.84 -2.65 22.14
CA GLN A 254 -25.51 -2.98 22.64
C GLN A 254 -25.06 -4.28 21.98
N THR A 255 -24.23 -4.19 20.95
CA THR A 255 -23.71 -5.38 20.26
C THR A 255 -22.54 -5.94 21.06
N PHE A 256 -22.73 -7.10 21.70
CA PHE A 256 -21.63 -7.86 22.29
C PHE A 256 -20.90 -8.64 21.20
N LEU A 257 -19.58 -8.47 21.14
CA LEU A 257 -18.68 -9.25 20.31
C LEU A 257 -18.52 -10.66 20.93
N SER A 258 -19.15 -11.67 20.36
CA SER A 258 -18.86 -13.07 20.68
C SER A 258 -17.97 -13.64 19.57
N ILE A 259 -16.71 -13.92 19.89
CA ILE A 259 -15.79 -14.70 19.06
C ILE A 259 -15.90 -16.14 19.55
N SER A 260 -16.53 -17.01 18.77
CA SER A 260 -16.53 -18.45 19.04
C SER A 260 -15.61 -19.15 18.04
N PHE A 261 -14.59 -19.82 18.55
CA PHE A 261 -13.75 -20.74 17.79
C PHE A 261 -14.44 -22.10 17.78
N THR A 262 -14.61 -22.70 16.61
CA THR A 262 -14.82 -24.16 16.52
C THR A 262 -13.52 -24.74 16.00
N ILE A 263 -12.90 -25.61 16.80
CA ILE A 263 -11.72 -26.40 16.42
C ILE A 263 -12.14 -27.43 15.37
#